data_AF-A0A2N1F6J4-F1
#
_entry.id   AF-A0A2N1F6J4-F1
#
_cell.length_a   1.000
_cell.length_b   1.000
_cell.length_c   1.000
_cell.angle_alpha   90.00
_cell.angle_beta   90.00
_cell.angle_gamma   90.00
#
_symmetry.space_group_name_H-M   'P 1'
#
loop_
_entity.id
_entity.type
_entity.pdbx_description
1 polymer ?
#
loop_
_entity_poly.entity_id
_entity_poly.type
_entity_poly.pdbx_seq_one_letter_code
_entity_poly.pdbx_strand_id
1 'polypeptide(L)'
;MKKNITILLVCISGVISSQENITTAEIKESNINSLRFSVEELKSINWNDIKDVFNENINKDKKIILGFNVKNNNIHSFEIKGSLSDLEGTIEIAKKVIKVIEKL
;
A
#
# COMPACT_ATOMS: atom_id res chain seq x y z
N MET A 1 20.02 -40.88 52.14
CA MET A 1 20.54 -40.42 50.82
C MET A 1 19.38 -39.86 50.00
N LYS A 2 19.05 -38.58 50.19
CA LYS A 2 17.96 -37.90 49.47
C LYS A 2 18.33 -36.42 49.34
N LYS A 3 19.12 -36.03 48.34
CA LYS A 3 19.38 -34.61 48.09
C LYS A 3 19.91 -34.24 46.69
N ASN A 4 19.69 -35.06 45.66
CA ASN A 4 20.24 -34.75 44.32
C ASN A 4 19.19 -34.66 43.19
N ILE A 5 17.89 -34.80 43.47
CA ILE A 5 16.84 -34.77 42.43
C ILE A 5 16.22 -33.38 42.24
N THR A 6 16.38 -32.46 43.18
CA THR A 6 15.65 -31.17 43.16
C THR A 6 16.25 -30.12 42.21
N ILE A 7 17.52 -30.26 41.80
CA ILE A 7 18.20 -29.24 40.96
C ILE A 7 17.84 -29.39 39.47
N LEU A 8 17.58 -30.61 38.98
CA LEU A 8 17.29 -30.83 37.56
C LEU A 8 15.90 -30.30 37.14
N LEU A 9 14.96 -30.22 38.09
CA LEU A 9 13.59 -29.76 37.83
C LEU A 9 13.49 -28.23 37.70
N VAL A 10 14.45 -27.47 38.27
CA VAL A 10 14.46 -26.00 38.25
C VAL A 10 14.95 -25.43 36.92
N CYS A 11 15.77 -26.17 36.17
CA CYS A 11 16.29 -25.69 34.88
C CYS A 11 15.27 -25.78 33.73
N ILE A 12 14.24 -26.62 33.85
CA ILE A 12 13.26 -26.89 32.79
C ILE A 12 12.07 -25.91 32.84
N SER A 13 11.82 -25.28 34.00
CA SER A 13 10.74 -24.29 34.14
C SER A 13 11.13 -22.89 33.61
N GLY A 14 12.41 -22.61 33.40
CA GLY A 14 12.91 -21.31 32.91
C GLY A 14 12.73 -21.07 31.42
N VAL A 15 12.38 -22.10 30.62
CA VAL A 15 12.29 -21.99 29.16
C VAL A 15 10.90 -21.57 28.66
N ILE A 16 9.86 -21.68 29.50
CA ILE A 16 8.47 -21.39 29.10
C ILE A 16 8.18 -19.88 29.10
N SER A 17 8.97 -19.07 29.82
CA SER A 17 8.76 -17.63 29.93
C SER A 17 9.44 -16.79 28.81
N SER A 18 10.07 -17.42 27.82
CA SER A 18 10.99 -16.72 26.89
C SER A 18 10.45 -16.49 25.47
N GLN A 19 9.34 -17.12 25.07
CA GLN A 19 8.83 -16.92 23.71
C GLN A 19 7.31 -16.90 23.67
N GLU A 20 6.76 -15.73 23.96
CA GLU A 20 5.58 -15.28 23.24
C GLU A 20 5.84 -13.84 22.80
N ASN A 21 6.74 -13.69 21.83
CA ASN A 21 6.68 -12.50 20.97
C ASN A 21 5.44 -12.68 20.10
N ILE A 22 4.27 -12.37 20.67
CA ILE A 22 3.04 -12.24 19.92
C ILE A 22 3.31 -11.08 18.96
N THR A 23 3.66 -11.40 17.71
CA THR A 23 3.77 -10.41 16.66
C THR A 23 2.36 -9.84 16.47
N THR A 24 2.07 -8.72 17.14
CA THR A 24 0.82 -7.99 16.97
C THR A 24 0.96 -7.09 15.75
N ALA A 25 0.23 -7.43 14.69
CA ALA A 25 0.03 -6.55 13.56
C ALA A 25 -1.08 -5.54 13.92
N GLU A 26 -0.70 -4.34 14.32
CA GLU A 26 -1.63 -3.21 14.39
C GLU A 26 -1.77 -2.64 12.98
N ILE A 27 -2.93 -2.82 12.34
CA ILE A 27 -3.23 -2.14 11.09
C ILE A 27 -3.48 -0.67 11.42
N LYS A 28 -2.42 0.14 11.30
CA LYS A 28 -2.56 1.59 11.36
C LYS A 28 -3.29 2.07 10.10
N GLU A 29 -4.12 3.07 10.33
CA GLU A 29 -4.89 3.85 9.37
C GLU A 29 -4.28 3.89 7.96
N SER A 30 -5.09 3.60 6.94
CA SER A 30 -4.67 3.67 5.54
C SER A 30 -4.23 5.09 5.20
N ASN A 31 -3.04 5.21 4.60
CA ASN A 31 -2.43 6.49 4.27
C ASN A 31 -1.76 6.47 2.88
N ILE A 32 -2.51 5.95 1.92
CA ILE A 32 -2.07 5.77 0.55
C ILE A 32 -2.04 7.13 -0.14
N ASN A 33 -0.85 7.58 -0.55
CA ASN A 33 -0.66 8.85 -1.25
C ASN A 33 -0.32 8.67 -2.73
N SER A 34 -0.09 7.43 -3.17
CA SER A 34 0.33 7.16 -4.54
C SER A 34 -0.10 5.78 -5.00
N LEU A 35 -0.49 5.70 -6.26
CA LEU A 35 -0.70 4.46 -7.00
C LEU A 35 0.08 4.55 -8.30
N ARG A 36 0.71 3.44 -8.71
CA ARG A 36 1.44 3.36 -9.97
C ARG A 36 0.94 2.19 -10.79
N PHE A 37 0.55 2.47 -12.03
CA PHE A 37 0.02 1.50 -12.97
C PHE A 37 1.08 1.11 -13.99
N SER A 38 1.14 -0.18 -14.28
CA SER A 38 1.93 -0.76 -15.34
C SER A 38 1.35 -0.46 -16.72
N VAL A 39 2.10 -0.82 -17.77
CA VAL A 39 1.68 -0.62 -19.16
C VAL A 39 0.44 -1.46 -19.48
N GLU A 40 0.39 -2.68 -18.96
CA GLU A 40 -0.70 -3.63 -19.18
C GLU A 40 -2.00 -3.14 -18.53
N GLU A 41 -1.89 -2.55 -17.34
CA GLU A 41 -3.04 -2.09 -16.55
C GLU A 41 -3.73 -0.86 -17.14
N LEU A 42 -3.03 -0.03 -17.93
CA LEU A 42 -3.55 1.24 -18.46
C LEU A 42 -4.91 1.12 -19.17
N LYS A 43 -5.15 0.01 -19.88
CA LYS A 43 -6.39 -0.21 -20.65
C LYS A 43 -7.54 -0.76 -19.80
N SER A 44 -7.23 -1.32 -18.64
CA SER A 44 -8.18 -2.02 -17.77
C SER A 44 -8.27 -1.40 -16.38
N ILE A 45 -7.81 -0.15 -16.22
CA ILE A 45 -7.90 0.57 -14.94
C ILE A 45 -9.36 0.66 -14.52
N ASN A 46 -9.67 0.00 -13.40
CA ASN A 46 -10.94 0.20 -12.72
C ASN A 46 -10.84 1.44 -11.83
N TRP A 47 -11.41 2.54 -12.32
CA TRP A 47 -11.39 3.82 -11.62
C TRP A 47 -12.20 3.81 -10.32
N ASN A 48 -13.12 2.86 -10.13
CA ASN A 48 -13.85 2.74 -8.87
C ASN A 48 -12.94 2.16 -7.78
N ASP A 49 -12.13 1.15 -8.10
CA ASP A 49 -11.16 0.58 -7.14
C ASP A 49 -10.16 1.65 -6.67
N ILE A 50 -9.74 2.55 -7.56
CA ILE A 50 -8.90 3.70 -7.20
C ILE A 50 -9.62 4.60 -6.18
N LYS A 51 -10.91 4.88 -6.40
CA LYS A 51 -11.70 5.68 -5.47
C LYS A 51 -11.78 5.02 -4.12
N ASP A 52 -12.04 3.72 -4.09
CA ASP A 52 -12.18 2.96 -2.85
C ASP A 52 -10.86 2.99 -2.05
N VAL A 53 -9.73 2.71 -2.70
CA VAL A 53 -8.39 2.75 -2.08
C VAL A 53 -8.08 4.10 -1.44
N PHE A 54 -8.35 5.20 -2.13
CA PHE A 54 -8.11 6.53 -1.57
C PHE A 54 -9.21 6.98 -0.59
N ASN A 55 -10.41 6.42 -0.67
CA ASN A 55 -11.51 6.69 0.25
C ASN A 55 -11.27 6.11 1.63
N GLU A 56 -10.51 5.02 1.74
CA GLU A 56 -10.06 4.44 3.00
C GLU A 56 -9.09 5.36 3.78
N ASN A 57 -8.49 6.35 3.12
CA ASN A 57 -7.65 7.32 3.80
C ASN A 57 -8.47 8.24 4.70
N ILE A 58 -8.03 8.38 5.94
CA ILE A 58 -8.66 9.25 6.94
C ILE A 58 -8.40 10.73 6.65
N ASN A 59 -7.20 11.07 6.19
CA ASN A 59 -6.85 12.46 5.90
C ASN A 59 -7.12 12.81 4.42
N LYS A 60 -8.21 13.55 4.19
CA LYS A 60 -8.69 13.98 2.87
C LYS A 60 -7.95 15.19 2.27
N ASP A 61 -7.14 15.89 3.06
CA ASP A 61 -6.38 17.07 2.59
C ASP A 61 -5.00 16.71 2.01
N LYS A 62 -4.73 15.40 1.86
CA LYS A 62 -3.44 14.93 1.35
C LYS A 62 -3.36 15.02 -0.17
N LYS A 63 -2.15 15.35 -0.63
CA LYS A 63 -1.78 15.23 -2.04
C LYS A 63 -1.74 13.75 -2.44
N ILE A 64 -2.25 13.45 -3.62
CA ILE A 64 -2.21 12.13 -4.23
C ILE A 64 -1.45 12.15 -5.55
N ILE A 65 -0.87 11.01 -5.91
CA ILE A 65 -0.11 10.83 -7.14
C ILE A 65 -0.61 9.58 -7.86
N LEU A 66 -1.07 9.76 -9.10
CA LEU A 66 -1.35 8.66 -10.02
C LEU A 66 -0.19 8.58 -11.02
N GLY A 67 0.65 7.56 -10.89
CA GLY A 67 1.77 7.29 -11.77
C GLY A 67 1.41 6.25 -12.83
N PHE A 68 1.90 6.43 -14.04
CA PHE A 68 1.56 5.56 -15.17
C PHE A 68 2.81 5.25 -15.97
N ASN A 69 3.11 3.96 -16.13
CA ASN A 69 4.17 3.50 -17.03
C ASN A 69 3.59 3.31 -18.44
N VAL A 70 4.32 3.74 -19.46
CA VAL A 70 3.86 3.73 -20.85
C VAL A 70 4.92 3.09 -21.73
N LYS A 71 4.49 2.27 -22.70
CA LYS A 71 5.35 1.72 -23.75
C LYS A 71 5.23 2.57 -25.01
N ASN A 72 5.82 3.77 -24.99
CA ASN A 72 5.97 4.64 -26.16
C ASN A 72 7.47 4.98 -26.33
N ASN A 73 7.88 5.26 -27.57
CA ASN A 73 9.27 5.58 -27.94
C ASN A 73 9.79 6.87 -27.27
N ASN A 74 8.89 7.81 -26.96
CA ASN A 74 9.27 9.13 -26.42
C ASN A 74 8.85 9.34 -24.96
N ILE A 75 7.89 8.56 -24.44
CA ILE A 75 7.35 8.70 -23.09
C ILE A 75 7.35 7.32 -22.43
N HIS A 76 8.17 7.17 -21.38
CA HIS A 76 8.27 5.92 -20.61
C HIS A 76 7.35 5.90 -19.39
N SER A 77 7.06 7.07 -18.80
CA SER A 77 6.10 7.21 -17.72
C SER A 77 5.65 8.65 -17.56
N PHE A 78 4.53 8.85 -16.87
CA PHE A 78 4.06 10.16 -16.45
C PHE A 78 3.36 10.07 -15.09
N GLU A 79 3.23 11.21 -14.41
CA GLU A 79 2.56 11.30 -13.12
C GLU A 79 1.55 12.44 -13.13
N ILE A 80 0.43 12.21 -12.48
CA ILE A 80 -0.62 13.21 -12.26
C ILE A 80 -0.75 13.44 -10.77
N LYS A 81 -0.54 14.69 -10.36
CA LYS A 81 -0.56 15.11 -8.96
C LYS A 81 -1.84 15.88 -8.70
N GLY A 82 -2.55 15.51 -7.65
CA GLY A 82 -3.82 16.10 -7.26
C GLY A 82 -3.99 16.16 -5.75
N SER A 83 -5.20 16.52 -5.33
CA SER A 83 -5.63 16.47 -3.93
C SER A 83 -6.66 15.36 -3.76
N LEU A 84 -6.64 14.66 -2.63
CA LEU A 84 -7.67 13.69 -2.30
C LEU A 84 -9.06 14.35 -2.18
N SER A 85 -9.12 15.62 -1.77
CA SER A 85 -10.35 16.42 -1.78
C SER A 85 -10.96 16.61 -3.18
N ASP A 86 -10.15 16.45 -4.24
CA ASP A 86 -10.56 16.54 -5.66
C ASP A 86 -10.08 15.29 -6.43
N LEU A 87 -10.38 14.12 -5.86
CA LEU A 87 -10.03 12.85 -6.47
C LEU A 87 -10.70 12.66 -7.84
N GLU A 88 -11.95 13.11 -8.00
CA GLU A 88 -12.66 13.00 -9.28
C GLU A 88 -11.99 13.83 -10.37
N GLY A 89 -11.64 15.09 -10.10
CA GLY A 89 -10.93 15.94 -11.05
C GLY A 89 -9.56 15.35 -11.42
N THR A 90 -8.85 14.80 -10.43
CA THR A 90 -7.56 14.11 -10.65
C THR A 90 -7.74 12.90 -11.58
N ILE A 91 -8.78 12.08 -11.37
CA ILE A 91 -9.11 10.92 -12.21
C ILE A 91 -9.51 11.36 -13.63
N GLU A 92 -10.29 12.42 -13.78
CA GLU A 92 -10.67 12.93 -15.10
C GLU A 92 -9.47 13.38 -15.93
N ILE A 93 -8.53 14.09 -15.30
CA ILE A 93 -7.27 14.49 -15.96
C ILE A 93 -6.49 13.24 -16.37
N ALA A 94 -6.39 12.23 -15.49
CA ALA A 94 -5.74 10.97 -15.83
C ALA A 94 -6.34 10.27 -17.04
N LYS A 95 -7.67 10.14 -17.08
CA LYS A 95 -8.37 9.58 -18.25
C LYS A 95 -8.08 10.35 -19.53
N LYS A 96 -8.01 11.69 -19.47
CA LYS A 96 -7.70 12.54 -20.64
C LYS A 96 -6.27 12.32 -21.12
N VAL A 97 -5.29 12.32 -20.21
CA VAL A 97 -3.87 12.13 -20.56
C VAL A 97 -3.62 10.74 -21.13
N ILE A 98 -4.19 9.69 -20.53
CA ILE A 98 -4.09 8.31 -21.05
C ILE A 98 -4.62 8.25 -22.49
N LYS A 99 -5.81 8.80 -22.75
CA LYS A 99 -6.40 8.83 -24.11
C LYS A 99 -5.55 9.57 -25.14
N VAL A 100 -4.79 10.58 -24.73
CA VAL A 100 -3.86 11.29 -25.63
C VAL A 100 -2.65 10.40 -25.92
N ILE A 101 -2.09 9.78 -24.89
CA ILE A 101 -0.91 8.91 -25.02
C ILE A 101 -1.22 7.64 -25.82
N GLU A 102 -2.43 7.08 -25.70
CA GLU A 102 -2.87 5.93 -26.51
C GLU A 102 -2.98 6.25 -28.01
N LYS A 103 -3.06 7.53 -28.38
CA LYS A 103 -3.13 7.98 -29.77
C LYS A 103 -1.77 8.37 -30.36
N LEU A 104 -0.73 8.44 -29.54
CA LEU A 104 0.65 8.75 -29.94
C LEU A 104 1.40 7.47 -30.30
#